data_AF-A0A8H5HLM6-F1
#
_entry.id   AF-A0A8H5HLM6-F1
#
_cell.length_a   1.000
_cell.length_b   1.000
_cell.length_c   1.000
_cell.angle_alpha   90.00
_cell.angle_beta   90.00
_cell.angle_gamma   90.00
#
_symmetry.space_group_name_H-M   'P 1'
#
loop_
_entity.id
_entity.type
_entity.pdbx_description
1 polymer ?
#
loop_
_entity_poly.entity_id
_entity_poly.type
_entity_poly.pdbx_seq_one_letter_code
_entity_poly.pdbx_strand_id
1 'polypeptide(L)'
;MCYRCGSPRHTLSRCKKSQDPSNPLPHASCFVCNRKGHLASACPQNKSKGIYPNGGTCKLCGDVTHLAKDCSMRNKDPDKLTAVLGIKEVDLGADEDDFHVIGRRKQELDRLDKRSEKLERAKVGAHFSVVKSLGSTSTMAKKVVFF
;
A
#
# COMPACT_ATOMS: atom_id res chain seq x y z
N MET A 1 24.30 2.02 -22.57
CA MET A 1 24.86 0.88 -23.32
C MET A 1 23.77 0.25 -24.17
N CYS A 2 23.99 0.17 -25.48
CA CYS A 2 23.03 -0.37 -26.43
C CYS A 2 23.35 -1.83 -26.76
N TYR A 3 22.38 -2.71 -26.53
CA TYR A 3 22.55 -4.15 -26.75
C TYR A 3 22.59 -4.57 -28.23
N ARG A 4 22.27 -3.65 -29.16
CA ARG A 4 22.34 -3.89 -30.61
C ARG A 4 23.69 -3.49 -31.20
N CYS A 5 24.29 -2.40 -30.75
CA CYS A 5 25.47 -1.82 -31.39
C CYS A 5 26.72 -1.70 -30.51
N GLY A 6 26.60 -1.95 -29.21
CA GLY A 6 27.72 -1.87 -28.29
C GLY A 6 28.05 -0.45 -27.79
N SER A 7 27.29 0.57 -28.20
CA SER A 7 27.59 1.96 -27.81
C SER A 7 27.05 2.30 -26.42
N PRO A 8 27.82 2.94 -25.54
CA PRO A 8 27.30 3.44 -24.26
C PRO A 8 26.33 4.62 -24.42
N ARG A 9 26.38 5.35 -25.54
CA ARG A 9 25.72 6.66 -25.74
C ARG A 9 24.20 6.63 -25.93
N HIS A 10 23.60 5.46 -26.17
CA HIS A 10 22.16 5.34 -26.38
C HIS A 10 21.61 3.99 -25.88
N THR A 11 20.27 3.90 -25.80
CA THR A 11 19.50 2.69 -25.51
C THR A 11 19.02 2.03 -26.81
N LEU A 12 18.50 0.80 -26.72
CA LEU A 12 18.00 0.06 -27.88
C LEU A 12 16.99 0.85 -28.73
N SER A 13 16.08 1.58 -28.08
CA SER A 13 15.02 2.34 -28.76
C SER A 13 15.55 3.49 -29.63
N ARG A 14 16.73 4.02 -29.29
CA ARG A 14 17.37 5.12 -30.04
C ARG A 14 18.54 4.63 -30.89
N CYS A 15 18.61 3.32 -31.15
CA CYS A 15 19.66 2.75 -31.97
C CYS A 15 19.38 2.96 -33.45
N LYS A 16 20.29 3.64 -34.14
CA LYS A 16 20.20 3.87 -35.59
C LYS A 16 20.63 2.66 -36.43
N LYS A 17 21.28 1.65 -35.82
CA LYS A 17 21.68 0.42 -36.54
C LYS A 17 20.45 -0.46 -36.83
N SER A 18 20.40 -0.98 -38.04
CA SER A 18 19.41 -1.98 -38.48
C SER A 18 19.48 -3.23 -37.61
N GLN A 19 18.34 -3.90 -37.45
CA GLN A 19 18.28 -5.17 -36.74
C GLN A 19 18.71 -6.29 -37.69
N ASP A 20 19.75 -7.03 -37.35
CA ASP A 20 20.12 -8.23 -38.08
C ASP A 20 19.12 -9.36 -37.76
N PRO A 21 18.60 -10.08 -38.77
CA PRO A 21 17.60 -11.13 -38.57
C PRO A 21 18.16 -12.38 -37.87
N SER A 22 19.46 -12.65 -37.99
CA SER A 22 20.11 -13.81 -37.36
C SER A 22 20.46 -13.57 -35.89
N ASN A 23 20.85 -12.35 -35.52
CA ASN A 23 21.21 -12.00 -34.15
C ASN A 23 20.75 -10.57 -33.81
N PRO A 24 19.53 -10.39 -33.29
CA PRO A 24 18.97 -9.06 -33.09
C PRO A 24 19.67 -8.26 -31.97
N LEU A 25 20.35 -8.94 -31.05
CA LEU A 25 20.89 -8.39 -29.80
C LEU A 25 22.30 -8.93 -29.48
N PRO A 26 23.31 -8.72 -30.35
CA PRO A 26 24.63 -9.33 -30.23
C PRO A 26 25.37 -8.95 -28.95
N HIS A 27 25.13 -7.76 -28.40
CA HIS A 27 25.77 -7.28 -27.18
C HIS A 27 24.92 -7.49 -25.92
N ALA A 28 23.73 -8.10 -26.03
CA ALA A 28 22.96 -8.52 -24.86
C ALA A 28 23.63 -9.75 -24.23
N SER A 29 23.92 -9.70 -22.94
CA SER A 29 24.31 -10.84 -22.13
C SER A 29 23.10 -11.34 -21.33
N CYS A 30 22.79 -12.63 -21.45
CA CYS A 30 21.73 -13.24 -20.66
C CYS A 30 22.18 -13.40 -19.21
N PHE A 31 21.37 -12.92 -18.26
CA PHE A 31 21.66 -13.02 -16.82
C PHE A 31 21.42 -14.43 -16.24
N VAL A 32 20.83 -15.35 -17.00
CA VAL A 32 20.52 -16.72 -16.55
C VAL A 32 21.57 -17.72 -16.99
N CYS A 33 22.06 -17.61 -18.23
CA CYS A 33 23.02 -18.55 -18.81
C CYS A 33 24.36 -17.92 -19.19
N ASN A 34 24.53 -16.62 -18.95
CA ASN A 34 25.73 -15.83 -19.25
C ASN A 34 26.17 -15.84 -20.72
N ARG A 35 25.34 -16.34 -21.63
CA ARG A 35 25.59 -16.31 -23.08
C ARG A 35 25.16 -14.98 -23.69
N LYS A 36 25.83 -14.58 -24.77
CA LYS A 36 25.51 -13.37 -25.53
C LYS A 36 24.48 -13.64 -26.63
N GLY A 37 23.80 -12.61 -27.11
CA GLY A 37 22.85 -12.68 -28.23
C GLY A 37 21.37 -12.64 -27.83
N HIS A 38 21.04 -12.76 -26.54
CA HIS A 38 19.66 -12.73 -26.05
C HIS A 38 19.57 -12.19 -24.62
N LEU A 39 18.36 -11.78 -24.24
CA LEU A 39 18.02 -11.38 -22.86
C LEU A 39 17.43 -12.58 -22.11
N ALA A 40 17.39 -12.50 -20.77
CA ALA A 40 16.81 -13.54 -19.92
C ALA A 40 15.38 -13.96 -20.33
N SER A 41 14.58 -13.02 -20.85
CA SER A 41 13.21 -13.28 -21.33
C SER A 41 13.14 -14.19 -22.55
N ALA A 42 14.16 -14.17 -23.42
CA ALA A 42 14.24 -14.99 -24.63
C ALA A 42 15.19 -16.19 -24.45
N CYS A 43 15.64 -16.46 -23.23
CA CYS A 43 16.60 -17.52 -22.97
C CYS A 43 15.92 -18.90 -23.03
N PRO A 44 16.45 -19.84 -23.84
CA PRO A 44 15.87 -21.18 -23.95
C PRO A 44 15.91 -21.97 -22.63
N GLN A 45 16.91 -21.72 -21.79
CA GLN A 45 17.05 -22.37 -20.48
C GLN A 45 16.12 -21.78 -19.41
N ASN A 46 15.58 -20.58 -19.65
CA ASN A 46 14.74 -19.86 -18.70
C ASN A 46 13.24 -20.00 -19.02
N LYS A 47 12.88 -20.82 -20.03
CA LYS A 47 11.49 -20.99 -20.48
C LYS A 47 10.53 -21.43 -19.36
N SER A 48 11.02 -22.20 -18.39
CA SER A 48 10.22 -22.69 -17.25
C SER A 48 10.07 -21.68 -16.10
N LYS A 49 11.02 -20.75 -15.93
CA LYS A 49 11.00 -19.76 -14.83
C LYS A 49 10.43 -18.40 -15.27
N GLY A 50 10.25 -18.19 -16.57
CA GLY A 50 9.66 -16.98 -17.13
C GLY A 50 10.50 -15.73 -16.85
N ILE A 51 9.86 -14.60 -16.53
CA ILE A 51 10.56 -13.34 -16.25
C ILE A 51 11.37 -13.34 -14.96
N TYR A 52 11.23 -14.36 -14.10
CA TYR A 52 11.84 -14.42 -12.78
C TYR A 52 13.15 -15.23 -12.78
N PRO A 53 14.34 -14.60 -12.75
CA PRO A 53 15.62 -15.32 -12.87
C PRO A 53 15.89 -16.30 -11.72
N ASN A 54 15.46 -15.93 -10.51
CA ASN A 54 15.60 -16.75 -9.30
C ASN A 54 14.43 -17.71 -9.08
N GLY A 55 13.51 -17.83 -10.03
CA GLY A 55 12.23 -18.50 -9.85
C GLY A 55 11.22 -17.64 -9.08
N GLY A 56 9.94 -17.96 -9.28
CA GLY A 56 8.83 -17.22 -8.69
C GLY A 56 7.70 -17.02 -9.68
N THR A 57 6.57 -16.58 -9.16
CA THR A 57 5.36 -16.29 -9.91
C THR A 57 4.82 -14.93 -9.49
N CYS A 58 3.93 -14.36 -10.30
CA CYS A 58 3.17 -13.20 -9.90
C CYS A 58 2.36 -13.53 -8.63
N LYS A 59 2.55 -12.73 -7.57
CA LYS A 59 1.85 -12.96 -6.28
C LYS A 59 0.34 -12.72 -6.34
N LEU A 60 -0.15 -12.10 -7.41
CA LEU A 60 -1.56 -11.77 -7.59
C LEU A 60 -2.30 -12.86 -8.39
N CYS A 61 -1.70 -13.35 -9.47
CA CYS A 61 -2.36 -14.31 -10.38
C CYS A 61 -1.63 -15.65 -10.56
N GLY A 62 -0.39 -15.79 -10.08
CA GLY A 62 0.40 -17.01 -10.21
C GLY A 62 1.14 -17.19 -11.54
N ASP A 63 1.04 -16.25 -12.49
CA ASP A 63 1.71 -16.38 -13.78
C ASP A 63 3.21 -16.03 -13.72
N VAL A 64 4.00 -16.64 -14.60
CA VAL A 64 5.44 -16.35 -14.78
C VAL A 64 5.73 -15.38 -15.94
N THR A 65 4.68 -14.97 -16.66
CA THR A 65 4.74 -14.21 -17.92
C THR A 65 4.87 -12.70 -17.73
N HIS A 66 4.63 -12.20 -16.52
CA HIS A 66 4.71 -10.79 -16.19
C HIS A 66 5.19 -10.59 -14.77
N LEU A 67 5.72 -9.41 -14.48
CA LEU A 67 6.04 -9.03 -13.11
C LEU A 67 4.75 -8.64 -12.40
N ALA A 68 4.65 -8.88 -11.08
CA ALA A 68 3.51 -8.48 -10.27
C ALA A 68 3.10 -6.99 -10.44
N LYS A 69 4.03 -6.14 -10.88
CA LYS A 69 3.74 -4.73 -11.17
C LYS A 69 2.80 -4.53 -12.37
N ASP A 70 2.93 -5.38 -13.37
CA ASP A 70 2.23 -5.32 -14.66
C ASP A 70 1.09 -6.34 -14.74
N CYS A 71 0.72 -6.94 -13.61
CA CYS A 71 -0.41 -7.85 -13.54
C CYS A 71 -1.71 -7.10 -13.80
N SER A 72 -2.54 -7.62 -14.71
CA SER A 72 -3.86 -7.07 -15.02
C SER A 72 -4.79 -7.03 -13.80
N MET A 73 -4.60 -7.95 -12.85
CA MET A 73 -5.35 -8.00 -11.58
C MET A 73 -4.87 -6.98 -10.55
N ARG A 74 -3.78 -6.25 -10.83
CA ARG A 74 -3.27 -5.21 -9.93
C ARG A 74 -4.11 -3.95 -10.10
N ASN A 75 -4.93 -3.64 -9.10
CA ASN A 75 -5.55 -2.33 -8.98
C ASN A 75 -4.44 -1.27 -8.90
N LYS A 76 -4.21 -0.56 -10.01
CA LYS A 76 -3.35 0.61 -10.10
C LYS A 76 -4.15 1.83 -9.63
N ASP A 77 -4.76 1.75 -8.45
CA ASP A 77 -5.41 2.91 -7.84
C ASP A 77 -4.31 3.67 -7.08
N PRO A 78 -3.67 4.71 -7.66
CA PRO A 78 -2.82 5.61 -6.87
C PRO A 78 -3.64 6.23 -5.72
N ASP A 79 -4.96 6.33 -5.92
CA ASP A 79 -5.95 6.90 -5.00
C ASP A 79 -6.03 6.18 -3.66
N LYS A 80 -5.72 4.88 -3.60
CA LYS A 80 -5.67 4.15 -2.33
C LYS A 80 -4.38 4.43 -1.55
N LEU A 81 -3.27 4.67 -2.24
CA LEU A 81 -2.03 5.07 -1.60
C LEU A 81 -2.14 6.50 -1.06
N THR A 82 -2.78 7.42 -1.79
CA THR A 82 -3.07 8.78 -1.32
C THR A 82 -4.14 8.83 -0.24
N ALA A 83 -5.14 7.93 -0.25
CA ALA A 83 -6.09 7.81 0.87
C ALA A 83 -5.45 7.27 2.15
N VAL A 84 -4.50 6.34 2.04
CA VAL A 84 -3.75 5.80 3.20
C VAL A 84 -2.66 6.78 3.68
N LEU A 85 -1.99 7.48 2.76
CA LEU A 85 -0.91 8.44 3.09
C LEU A 85 -1.41 9.88 3.26
N GLY A 86 -2.70 10.14 3.03
CA GLY A 86 -3.34 11.45 3.25
C GLY A 86 -2.90 12.57 2.29
N ILE A 87 -2.29 12.24 1.15
CA ILE A 87 -1.82 13.23 0.16
C ILE A 87 -2.94 13.44 -0.86
N LYS A 88 -3.79 14.44 -0.65
CA LYS A 88 -4.74 14.87 -1.69
C LYS A 88 -4.09 15.97 -2.52
N GLU A 89 -4.11 15.76 -3.83
CA GLU A 89 -3.97 16.76 -4.91
C GLU A 89 -2.59 17.44 -5.03
N VAL A 90 -1.85 17.01 -6.06
CA VAL A 90 -0.61 17.63 -6.55
C VAL A 90 -0.96 18.77 -7.50
N ASP A 91 -1.25 19.93 -6.93
CA ASP A 91 -1.07 21.24 -7.55
C ASP A 91 -0.38 22.18 -6.53
N LEU A 92 0.69 21.69 -5.91
CA LEU A 92 1.47 22.44 -4.94
C LEU A 92 2.77 22.89 -5.61
N GLY A 93 2.86 24.21 -5.80
CA GLY A 93 4.04 24.91 -6.32
C GLY A 93 5.28 24.67 -5.46
N ALA A 94 6.43 24.97 -6.04
CA ALA A 94 7.76 24.58 -5.57
C ALA A 94 8.25 25.27 -4.27
N ASP A 95 7.39 25.94 -3.50
CA ASP A 95 7.74 26.81 -2.39
C ASP A 95 6.93 26.63 -1.10
N GLU A 96 5.97 25.69 -1.05
CA GLU A 96 5.14 25.49 0.15
C GLU A 96 5.68 24.34 1.02
N ASP A 97 6.34 24.68 2.12
CA ASP A 97 6.87 23.73 3.11
C ASP A 97 5.75 22.89 3.76
N ASP A 98 5.52 21.69 3.21
CA ASP A 98 4.61 20.62 3.67
C ASP A 98 4.61 20.40 5.21
N PHE A 99 5.73 20.71 5.87
CA PHE A 99 5.91 20.58 7.31
C PHE A 99 4.96 21.47 8.14
N HIS A 100 4.68 22.70 7.70
CA HIS A 100 3.85 23.64 8.45
C HIS A 100 2.34 23.36 8.33
N VAL A 101 1.91 22.79 7.20
CA VAL A 101 0.50 22.44 6.96
C VAL A 101 0.11 21.21 7.78
N ILE A 102 0.95 20.18 7.79
CA ILE A 102 0.74 18.97 8.61
C ILE A 102 0.73 19.33 10.10
N GLY A 103 1.63 20.23 10.53
CA GLY A 103 1.69 20.72 11.92
C GLY A 103 0.42 21.44 12.37
N ARG A 104 -0.14 22.35 11.55
CA ARG A 104 -1.40 23.04 11.86
C ARG A 104 -2.58 22.09 11.94
N ARG A 105 -2.70 21.16 10.98
CA ARG A 105 -3.77 20.15 10.96
C ARG A 105 -3.72 19.26 12.20
N LYS A 106 -2.53 18.84 12.64
CA LYS A 106 -2.37 18.06 13.88
C LYS A 106 -2.86 18.82 15.11
N GLN A 107 -2.50 20.10 15.23
CA GLN A 107 -2.93 20.93 16.36
C GLN A 107 -4.45 21.11 16.41
N GLU A 108 -5.10 21.19 15.24
CA GLU A 108 -6.55 21.30 15.16
C GLU A 108 -7.25 20.01 15.60
N LEU A 109 -6.77 18.84 15.14
CA LEU A 109 -7.30 17.55 15.58
C LEU A 109 -7.16 17.35 17.10
N ASP A 110 -5.99 17.65 17.67
CA ASP A 110 -5.77 17.57 19.13
C ASP A 110 -6.72 18.48 19.94
N ARG A 111 -7.13 19.64 19.38
CA ARG A 111 -8.09 20.54 20.03
C ARG A 111 -9.52 20.00 19.94
N LEU A 112 -9.89 19.39 18.82
CA LEU A 112 -11.20 18.78 18.63
C LEU A 112 -11.37 17.55 19.53
N ASP A 113 -10.34 16.72 19.65
CA ASP A 113 -10.34 15.56 20.55
C ASP A 113 -10.47 15.99 22.01
N LYS A 114 -9.74 17.03 22.45
CA LYS A 114 -9.93 17.59 23.80
C LYS A 114 -11.33 18.15 24.02
N ARG A 115 -12.00 18.64 22.97
CA ARG A 115 -13.38 19.17 23.06
C ARG A 115 -14.40 18.03 23.11
N SER A 116 -14.20 16.97 22.33
CA SER A 116 -15.06 15.78 22.36
C SER A 116 -14.92 15.04 23.68
N GLU A 117 -13.70 14.85 24.19
CA GLU A 117 -13.44 14.25 25.51
C GLU A 117 -14.11 15.03 26.65
N LYS A 118 -14.07 16.38 26.60
CA LYS A 118 -14.78 17.22 27.58
C LYS A 118 -16.29 17.05 27.50
N LEU A 119 -16.84 16.93 26.30
CA LEU A 119 -18.27 16.70 26.10
C LEU A 119 -18.69 15.32 26.60
N GLU A 120 -17.89 14.29 26.31
CA GLU A 120 -18.12 12.92 26.80
C GLU A 120 -18.02 12.85 28.33
N ARG A 121 -17.04 13.53 28.94
CA ARG A 121 -16.96 13.67 30.40
C ARG A 121 -18.17 14.39 30.99
N ALA A 122 -18.67 15.43 30.33
CA ALA A 122 -19.86 16.15 30.76
C ALA A 122 -21.14 15.30 30.66
N LYS A 123 -21.26 14.44 29.64
CA LYS A 123 -22.36 13.47 29.51
C LYS A 123 -22.34 12.41 30.62
N VAL A 124 -21.16 11.89 30.97
CA VAL A 124 -21.02 10.93 32.08
C VAL A 124 -21.33 11.58 33.44
N GLY A 125 -20.98 12.87 33.63
CA GLY A 125 -21.29 13.63 34.84
C GLY A 125 -22.78 13.97 35.02
N ALA A 126 -23.55 14.07 33.94
CA ALA A 126 -24.99 14.33 33.99
C ALA A 126 -25.83 13.11 34.42
N HIS A 127 -25.24 11.91 34.46
CA HIS A 127 -25.95 10.67 34.78
C HIS A 127 -25.88 10.27 36.28
N PHE A 128 -25.33 11.10 37.18
CA PHE A 128 -25.22 10.80 38.63
C PHE A 128 -26.12 11.65 39.55
N SER A 129 -27.16 12.33 39.06
CA SER A 129 -27.96 13.21 39.94
C SER A 129 -29.47 13.01 39.89
N VAL A 130 -29.99 11.78 39.87
CA VAL A 130 -31.35 11.48 40.39
C VAL A 130 -31.42 10.02 40.86
N VAL A 131 -31.28 9.78 42.16
CA VAL A 131 -31.94 8.62 42.79
C VAL A 131 -32.58 9.09 44.09
N LYS A 132 -33.88 9.45 44.03
CA LYS A 132 -34.73 9.52 45.23
C LYS A 132 -34.96 8.08 45.67
N SER A 133 -34.31 7.67 46.75
CA SER A 133 -34.58 6.40 47.42
C SER A 133 -35.96 6.44 48.08
N LEU A 134 -36.97 5.90 47.40
CA LEU A 134 -38.16 5.42 48.11
C LEU A 134 -37.76 4.14 48.85
N GLY A 135 -37.69 4.23 50.17
CA GLY A 135 -37.42 3.09 51.03
C GLY A 135 -38.56 2.06 50.94
N SER A 136 -38.22 0.84 50.51
CA SER A 136 -39.08 -0.33 50.66
C SER A 136 -38.91 -0.89 52.07
N THR A 137 -39.94 -0.80 52.91
CA THR A 137 -39.99 -1.51 54.19
C THR A 137 -40.17 -3.00 53.93
N SER A 138 -39.23 -3.82 54.42
CA SER A 138 -39.27 -5.28 54.37
C SER A 138 -40.33 -5.84 55.32
N THR A 139 -41.41 -6.40 54.78
CA THR A 139 -42.35 -7.20 55.57
C THR A 139 -41.78 -8.61 55.75
N MET A 140 -41.31 -8.93 56.95
CA MET A 140 -40.87 -10.27 57.35
C MET A 140 -42.08 -11.22 57.41
N ALA A 141 -42.02 -12.33 56.67
CA ALA A 141 -43.02 -13.38 56.71
C ALA A 141 -42.93 -14.16 58.03
N LYS A 142 -44.02 -14.16 58.82
CA LYS A 142 -44.19 -15.02 59.99
C LYS A 142 -44.50 -16.45 59.52
N LYS A 143 -43.71 -17.43 59.96
CA LYS A 143 -44.13 -18.85 59.97
C LYS A 143 -44.59 -19.20 61.39
N VAL A 144 -45.89 -19.50 61.50
CA VAL A 144 -46.53 -20.09 62.67
C VAL A 144 -46.48 -21.61 62.49
N VAL A 145 -46.04 -22.34 63.51
CA VAL A 145 -46.24 -23.79 63.63
C VAL A 145 -47.10 -24.02 64.87
N PHE A 146 -48.18 -24.78 64.70
CA PHE A 146 -49.18 -25.11 65.70
C PHE A 146 -48.88 -26.48 66.33
N PHE A 147 -49.14 -26.52 67.65
CA PHE A 147 -49.25 -27.64 68.61
C PHE A 147 -48.06 -28.58 68.83
#